data_AF-A0A1A8BIQ3-F1
#
_entry.id   AF-A0A1A8BIQ3-F1
#
_cell.length_a   1.000
_cell.length_b   1.000
_cell.length_c   1.000
_cell.angle_alpha   90.00
_cell.angle_beta   90.00
_cell.angle_gamma   90.00
#
_symmetry.space_group_name_H-M   'P 1'
#
loop_
_entity.id
_entity.type
_entity.pdbx_description
1 polymer ?
#
loop_
_entity_poly.entity_id
_entity_poly.type
_entity_poly.pdbx_seq_one_letter_code
_entity_poly.pdbx_strand_id
1 'polypeptide(L)' 'VNSRNAIEILLTMEMTKRAGLKELRSHPLFDGLDWDDLQNQPMPFIPQPEDETDTSYFEARNNAQHIAVSGFSL' A
#
# COMPACT_ATOMS: atom_id res chain seq x y z
N VAL A 1 6.08 16.57 3.39
CA VAL A 1 6.73 17.20 2.22
C VAL A 1 7.16 16.14 1.21
N ASN A 2 7.86 15.09 1.63
CA ASN A 2 8.35 14.02 0.75
C ASN A 2 7.21 13.25 0.04
N SER A 3 6.12 12.89 0.72
CA SER A 3 5.02 12.13 0.13
C SER A 3 4.30 12.88 -1.01
N ARG A 4 4.13 14.20 -0.86
CA ARG A 4 3.50 15.04 -1.89
C ARG A 4 4.32 15.05 -3.18
N ASN A 5 5.63 15.23 -3.08
CA ASN A 5 6.50 15.24 -4.25
C ASN A 5 6.52 13.88 -4.96
N ALA A 6 6.59 12.78 -4.21
CA ALA A 6 6.51 11.44 -4.77
C ALA A 6 5.20 11.21 -5.57
N ILE A 7 4.07 11.68 -5.04
CA ILE A 7 2.77 11.61 -5.74
C ILE A 7 2.82 12.44 -7.02
N GLU A 8 3.32 13.68 -6.96
CA GLU A 8 3.40 14.57 -8.12
C GLU A 8 4.24 13.97 -9.26
N ILE A 9 5.42 13.41 -8.97
CA ILE A 9 6.30 12.83 -10.00
C ILE A 9 5.73 11.52 -10.59
N LEU A 10 5.01 10.73 -9.79
CA LEU A 10 4.31 9.51 -10.24
C LEU A 10 3.09 9.83 -11.11
N LEU A 11 2.41 10.93 -10.83
CA LEU A 11 1.24 11.40 -11.58
C LEU A 11 1.60 12.32 -12.76
N THR A 12 2.88 12.40 -13.14
CA THR A 12 3.30 13.15 -14.32
C THR A 12 2.57 12.65 -15.56
N MET A 13 1.90 13.57 -16.26
CA MET A 13 1.05 13.27 -17.42
C MET A 13 1.85 12.72 -18.60
N GLU A 14 3.00 13.34 -18.90
CA GLU A 14 3.92 12.86 -19.93
C GLU A 14 4.63 11.59 -19.45
N MET A 15 4.34 10.46 -20.09
CA MET A 15 4.91 9.15 -19.72
C MET A 15 6.44 9.15 -19.73
N THR A 16 7.07 9.87 -20.66
CA THR A 16 8.54 9.95 -20.77
C THR A 16 9.19 10.75 -19.63
N LYS A 17 8.42 11.59 -18.92
CA LYS A 17 8.88 12.38 -17.77
C LYS A 17 8.45 11.79 -16.43
N ARG A 18 7.57 10.78 -16.44
CA ARG A 18 7.07 10.14 -15.22
C ARG A 18 8.19 9.37 -14.54
N ALA A 19 8.29 9.53 -13.23
CA ALA A 19 9.28 8.83 -12.43
C ALA A 19 9.13 7.31 -12.56
N GLY A 20 10.24 6.61 -12.80
CA GLY A 20 10.33 5.16 -12.76
C GLY A 20 11.04 4.68 -11.48
N LEU A 21 11.37 3.39 -11.45
CA LEU A 21 12.00 2.77 -10.29
C LEU A 21 13.31 3.46 -9.87
N LYS A 22 14.12 3.91 -10.84
CA LYS A 22 15.40 4.55 -10.57
C LYS A 22 15.22 5.84 -9.77
N GLU A 23 14.29 6.69 -10.20
CA GLU A 23 13.98 7.96 -9.53
C GLU A 23 13.35 7.72 -8.15
N LEU A 24 12.51 6.70 -8.02
CA LEU A 24 11.88 6.33 -6.75
C LEU A 24 12.88 5.77 -5.74
N ARG A 25 13.84 4.94 -6.16
CA ARG A 25 14.89 4.39 -5.28
C ARG A 25 15.72 5.48 -4.60
N SER A 26 15.96 6.61 -5.28
CA SER A 26 16.71 7.74 -4.73
C SER A 26 15.85 8.85 -4.13
N HIS A 27 14.53 8.67 -4.05
CA HIS A 27 13.62 9.71 -3.59
C HIS A 27 13.57 9.73 -2.05
N PRO A 28 13.63 10.91 -1.38
CA PRO A 28 13.66 11.04 0.10
C PRO A 28 12.47 10.46 0.87
N LEU A 29 11.44 9.98 0.16
CA LEU A 29 10.32 9.28 0.79
C LEU A 29 10.70 7.84 1.17
N PHE A 30 11.61 7.24 0.40
CA PHE A 30 12.02 5.84 0.54
C PHE A 30 13.43 5.71 1.13
N ASP A 31 13.94 6.77 1.78
CA ASP A 31 15.21 6.73 2.49
C ASP A 31 15.16 5.66 3.59
N GLY A 32 16.18 4.80 3.61
CA GLY A 32 16.28 3.68 4.56
C GLY A 32 15.48 2.43 4.16
N LEU A 33 14.75 2.44 3.04
CA LEU A 33 14.14 1.24 2.50
C LEU A 33 15.20 0.33 1.87
N ASP A 34 15.28 -0.91 2.32
CA ASP A 34 16.09 -1.93 1.66
C ASP A 34 15.34 -2.46 0.42
N TRP A 35 15.71 -1.93 -0.74
CA TRP A 35 15.10 -2.30 -2.02
C TRP A 35 15.49 -3.68 -2.52
N ASP A 36 16.59 -4.24 -2.02
CA ASP A 36 17.10 -5.54 -2.46
C ASP A 36 16.59 -6.67 -1.54
N ASP A 37 16.18 -6.35 -0.31
CA ASP A 37 15.60 -7.29 0.67
C ASP A 37 14.13 -7.03 1.03
N LEU A 38 13.40 -6.28 0.20
CA LEU A 38 12.03 -5.81 0.49
C LEU A 38 11.06 -6.94 0.92
N GLN A 39 11.20 -8.12 0.32
CA GLN A 39 10.34 -9.28 0.57
C GLN A 39 10.52 -9.93 1.94
N ASN A 40 11.67 -9.70 2.59
CA ASN A 40 11.98 -10.24 3.91
C ASN A 40 11.80 -9.20 5.02
N GLN A 41 11.48 -7.96 4.66
CA GLN A 41 11.18 -6.92 5.63
C GLN A 41 9.88 -7.23 6.38
N PRO A 42 9.80 -6.87 7.68
CA PRO A 42 8.55 -7.04 8.43
C PRO A 42 7.45 -6.15 7.84
N MET A 43 6.29 -6.74 7.58
CA MET A 43 5.13 -5.98 7.10
C MET A 43 4.52 -5.16 8.24
N PRO A 44 4.08 -3.92 7.98
CA PRO A 44 3.46 -3.06 9.00
C PRO A 44 2.12 -3.58 9.50
N PHE A 45 1.50 -4.49 8.74
CA PHE A 45 0.23 -5.10 9.07
C PHE A 45 0.27 -6.60 8.79
N ILE A 46 -0.12 -7.39 9.79
CA ILE A 46 -0.29 -8.84 9.70
C ILE A 46 -1.79 -9.10 9.89
N PRO A 47 -2.52 -9.61 8.88
CA PRO A 47 -3.92 -10.00 9.02
C PRO A 47 -4.12 -10.92 10.23
N GLN A 48 -5.21 -10.70 10.98
CA GLN A 48 -5.56 -11.50 12.17
C GLN A 48 -6.93 -12.17 11.95
N PRO A 49 -7.02 -13.18 11.06
CA PRO A 49 -8.26 -13.94 10.91
C PRO A 49 -8.55 -14.74 12.18
N GLU A 50 -9.84 -14.87 12.53
CA GLU A 50 -10.26 -15.66 13.70
C GLU A 50 -10.03 -17.18 13.49
N ASP A 51 -10.30 -17.67 12.27
CA ASP A 51 -10.10 -19.07 11.87
C ASP A 51 -9.82 -19.21 10.36
N GLU A 52 -9.62 -20.44 9.88
CA GLU A 52 -9.32 -20.75 8.46
C GLU A 52 -10.44 -20.36 7.49
N THR A 53 -11.65 -20.12 7.99
CA THR A 53 -12.81 -19.70 7.22
C THR A 53 -13.10 -18.20 7.34
N ASP A 54 -12.30 -17.47 8.13
CA ASP A 54 -12.52 -16.05 8.32
C ASP A 54 -12.26 -15.28 7.03
N THR A 55 -13.34 -14.69 6.55
CA THR A 55 -13.42 -13.86 5.34
C THR A 55 -13.72 -12.40 5.68
N SER A 56 -13.36 -11.95 6.88
CA SER A 56 -13.58 -10.59 7.40
C SER A 56 -12.94 -9.49 6.54
N TYR A 57 -11.87 -9.81 5.80
CA TYR A 57 -11.25 -8.90 4.83
C TYR A 57 -11.93 -8.90 3.44
N PHE A 58 -13.01 -9.66 3.24
CA PHE A 58 -13.76 -9.72 1.98
C PHE A 58 -15.10 -9.00 2.11
N GLU A 59 -15.26 -7.89 1.36
CA GLU A 59 -16.46 -7.05 1.44
C GLU A 59 -17.77 -7.76 1.08
N ALA A 60 -17.75 -8.71 0.12
CA ALA A 60 -18.95 -9.37 -0.36
C ALA A 60 -19.73 -10.10 0.77
N ARG A 61 -19.02 -10.81 1.65
CA ARG A 61 -19.61 -11.45 2.84
C ARG A 61 -20.11 -10.39 3.82
N ASN A 62 -19.25 -9.43 4.14
CA ASN A 62 -19.54 -8.37 5.12
C ASN A 62 -20.83 -7.63 4.75
N ASN A 63 -21.00 -7.29 3.47
CA ASN A 63 -22.21 -6.65 2.94
C ASN A 63 -23.43 -7.56 3.01
N ALA A 64 -23.31 -8.83 2.61
CA ALA A 64 -24.41 -9.81 2.67
C ALA A 64 -24.90 -10.08 4.10
N GLN A 65 -24.02 -9.92 5.08
CA GLN A 65 -24.32 -10.14 6.50
C GLN A 65 -24.52 -8.83 7.30
N HIS A 66 -24.49 -7.68 6.64
CA HIS A 66 -24.57 -6.35 7.27
C HIS A 66 -23.54 -6.12 8.40
N ILE A 67 -22.33 -6.68 8.25
CA ILE A 67 -21.24 -6.55 9.22
C ILE A 67 -20.25 -5.48 8.72
N ALA A 68 -19.96 -4.47 9.55
CA ALA A 68 -18.99 -3.44 9.25
C ALA A 68 -17.61 -3.81 9.83
N VAL A 69 -16.84 -4.65 9.13
CA VAL A 69 -15.48 -5.07 9.57
C VAL A 69 -14.37 -4.37 8.79
N SER A 70 -14.59 -4.18 7.49
CA SER A 70 -13.57 -3.71 6.53
C SER A 70 -13.81 -2.30 6.00
N GLY A 71 -14.80 -1.58 6.54
CA GLY A 71 -15.08 -0.20 6.15
C GLY A 71 -14.00 0.73 6.69
N PHE A 72 -13.22 1.34 5.80
CA PHE A 72 -12.41 2.51 6.17
C PHE A 72 -13.34 3.60 6.70
N SER A 73 -13.25 3.92 7.99
CA SER A 73 -13.85 5.12 8.53
C SER A 73 -13.03 6.31 8.02
N LEU A 74 -13.61 7.12 7.14
CA LEU A 74 -13.10 8.45 6.79
C LEU A 74 -13.45 9.46 7.89
#